data_AF-A0A661UQ50-F1
#
_entry.id   AF-A0A661UQ50-F1
#
_cell.length_a   1.000
_cell.length_b   1.000
_cell.length_c   1.000
_cell.angle_alpha   90.00
_cell.angle_beta   90.00
_cell.angle_gamma   90.00
#
_symmetry.space_group_name_H-M   'P 1'
#
loop_
_entity.id
_entity.type
_entity.pdbx_description
1 polymer ?
#
loop_
_entity_poly.entity_id
_entity_poly.type
_entity_poly.pdbx_seq_one_letter_code
_entity_poly.pdbx_strand_id
1 'polypeptide(L)'
;MIKVRNYEKFMKKGEVMLDIFLKKKIDNDYFWTVGIKSPVLKSAPAEFYDELTKVKFDKKDYLIPQDYEGYLSYRYGDWETTVKQWDFKKDDNAIVHSK
;
A
#
# COMPACT_ATOMS: atom_id res chain seq x y z
N MET A 1 2.46 -9.30 5.49
CA MET A 1 3.36 -8.67 4.49
C MET A 1 4.42 -9.68 4.08
N ILE A 2 4.67 -9.83 2.79
CA ILE A 2 5.72 -10.71 2.24
C ILE A 2 6.80 -9.81 1.65
N LYS A 3 8.06 -10.04 2.01
CA LYS A 3 9.20 -9.30 1.43
C LYS A 3 9.84 -10.14 0.33
N VAL A 4 9.87 -9.62 -0.89
CA VAL A 4 10.64 -10.21 -2.00
C VAL A 4 12.00 -9.55 -2.04
N ARG A 5 13.05 -10.37 -2.11
CA ARG A 5 14.44 -9.93 -2.12
C ARG A 5 15.15 -10.50 -3.33
N ASN A 6 16.16 -9.79 -3.82
CA ASN A 6 17.07 -10.39 -4.79
C ASN A 6 17.96 -11.45 -4.10
N TYR A 7 18.47 -12.38 -4.89
CA TYR A 7 19.41 -13.38 -4.44
C TYR A 7 20.83 -12.82 -4.56
N GLU A 8 21.60 -12.83 -3.48
CA GLU A 8 23.04 -12.57 -3.52
C GLU A 8 23.84 -13.87 -3.46
N LYS A 9 25.01 -13.88 -4.08
CA LYS A 9 25.92 -15.03 -4.03
C LYS A 9 26.24 -15.38 -2.56
N PHE A 10 26.35 -16.68 -2.28
CA PHE A 10 26.69 -17.27 -0.97
C PHE A 10 25.60 -17.14 0.13
N MET A 11 24.36 -17.58 -0.15
CA MET A 11 23.27 -17.73 0.85
C MET A 11 22.93 -16.46 1.65
N LYS A 12 23.41 -15.28 1.23
CA LYS A 12 23.05 -14.01 1.85
C LYS A 12 21.73 -13.51 1.28
N LYS A 13 20.89 -12.97 2.16
CA LYS A 13 19.66 -12.27 1.75
C LYS A 13 20.08 -10.91 1.20
N GLY A 14 19.82 -10.67 -0.07
CA GLY A 14 20.04 -9.36 -0.66
C GLY A 14 18.99 -8.32 -0.24
N GLU A 15 18.99 -7.21 -0.97
CA GLU A 15 18.11 -6.07 -0.78
C GLU A 15 16.64 -6.41 -1.00
N VAL A 16 15.76 -5.67 -0.31
CA VAL A 16 14.31 -5.79 -0.48
C VAL A 16 13.93 -5.09 -1.77
N MET A 17 13.36 -5.86 -2.70
CA MET A 17 12.94 -5.36 -4.01
C MET A 17 11.44 -5.02 -4.02
N LEU A 18 10.64 -5.68 -3.19
CA LEU A 18 9.19 -5.51 -3.15
C LEU A 18 8.61 -5.93 -1.79
N ASP A 19 7.68 -5.12 -1.30
CA ASP A 19 6.78 -5.49 -0.20
C ASP A 19 5.39 -5.80 -0.75
N ILE A 20 4.89 -7.01 -0.47
CA ILE A 20 3.53 -7.45 -0.83
C ILE A 20 2.65 -7.40 0.42
N PHE A 21 1.57 -6.62 0.34
CA PHE A 21 0.55 -6.53 1.38
C PHE A 21 -0.64 -7.40 1.02
N LEU A 22 -1.02 -8.30 1.92
CA LEU A 22 -2.23 -9.10 1.78
C LEU A 22 -3.39 -8.30 2.37
N LYS A 23 -4.40 -8.03 1.54
CA LYS A 23 -5.62 -7.33 1.93
C LYS A 23 -6.76 -8.33 2.01
N LYS A 24 -7.56 -8.26 3.07
CA LYS A 24 -8.76 -9.10 3.27
C LYS A 24 -10.00 -8.22 3.23
N LYS A 25 -10.95 -8.56 2.36
CA LYS A 25 -12.27 -7.92 2.34
C LYS A 25 -13.09 -8.37 3.55
N ILE A 26 -13.66 -7.41 4.27
CA ILE A 26 -14.63 -7.61 5.36
C ILE A 26 -15.71 -6.55 5.13
N ASP A 27 -16.93 -7.01 4.88
CA ASP A 27 -18.04 -6.17 4.43
C ASP A 27 -17.66 -5.31 3.21
N ASN A 28 -17.73 -3.99 3.32
CA ASN A 28 -17.45 -3.05 2.24
C ASN A 28 -16.01 -2.50 2.26
N ASP A 29 -15.14 -3.01 3.12
CA ASP A 29 -13.77 -2.53 3.27
C ASP A 29 -12.74 -3.64 3.09
N TYR A 30 -11.55 -3.28 2.63
CA TYR A 30 -10.37 -4.15 2.72
C TYR A 30 -9.50 -3.75 3.90
N PHE A 31 -9.05 -4.74 4.66
CA PHE A 31 -8.17 -4.58 5.81
C PHE A 31 -6.79 -5.20 5.55
N TRP A 32 -5.74 -4.53 6.01
CA TRP A 32 -4.37 -5.05 5.96
C TRP A 32 -3.51 -4.50 7.07
N THR A 33 -2.39 -5.16 7.36
CA THR A 33 -1.39 -4.69 8.32
C THR A 33 -0.11 -4.25 7.62
N VAL A 34 0.44 -3.12 8.08
CA VAL A 34 1.73 -2.58 7.61
C VAL A 34 2.71 -2.49 8.78
N GLY A 35 3.95 -2.93 8.57
CA GLY A 35 4.98 -2.99 9.61
C GLY A 35 5.14 -4.39 10.23
N ILE A 36 6.39 -4.74 10.60
CA ILE A 36 6.71 -6.07 11.17
C ILE A 36 6.73 -6.03 12.70
N LYS A 37 7.48 -5.10 13.30
CA LYS A 37 7.66 -5.02 14.77
C LYS A 37 6.52 -4.29 15.49
N SER A 38 5.95 -3.28 14.83
CA SER A 38 4.82 -2.49 15.34
C SER A 38 3.83 -2.35 14.19
N PRO A 39 3.02 -3.40 13.94
CA PRO A 39 2.09 -3.40 12.83
C PRO A 39 0.98 -2.37 13.09
N VAL A 40 0.59 -1.65 12.05
CA VAL A 40 -0.55 -0.74 12.04
C VAL A 40 -1.63 -1.37 11.17
N LEU A 41 -2.83 -1.49 11.72
CA LEU A 41 -4.00 -1.93 10.96
C LEU A 41 -4.50 -0.78 10.09
N LYS A 42 -4.75 -1.08 8.82
CA LYS A 42 -5.28 -0.14 7.85
C LYS A 42 -6.55 -0.69 7.20
N SER A 43 -7.45 0.22 6.81
CA SER A 43 -8.63 -0.08 6.02
C SER A 43 -8.87 0.96 4.92
N ALA A 44 -9.50 0.51 3.84
CA ALA A 44 -10.04 1.41 2.83
C ALA A 44 -11.27 0.78 2.15
N PRO A 45 -12.19 1.61 1.64
CA PRO A 45 -13.34 1.17 0.87
C PRO A 45 -12.97 0.19 -0.25
N ALA A 46 -13.82 -0.82 -0.44
CA ALA A 46 -13.58 -1.89 -1.40
C ALA A 46 -13.59 -1.42 -2.86
N GLU A 47 -14.33 -0.36 -3.16
CA GLU A 47 -14.37 0.27 -4.49
C GLU A 47 -12.99 0.67 -5.01
N PHE A 48 -12.03 0.99 -4.13
CA PHE A 48 -10.65 1.29 -4.53
C PHE A 48 -9.84 0.06 -4.97
N TYR A 49 -10.32 -1.16 -4.74
CA TYR A 49 -9.60 -2.39 -5.07
C TYR A 49 -10.38 -3.38 -5.93
N ASP A 50 -11.70 -3.30 -5.93
CA ASP A 50 -12.57 -4.19 -6.70
C ASP A 50 -12.41 -3.94 -8.20
N GLU A 51 -12.32 -2.68 -8.62
CA GLU A 51 -12.15 -2.27 -10.02
C GLU A 51 -10.74 -1.73 -10.28
N LEU A 52 -10.08 -2.26 -11.29
CA LEU A 52 -8.68 -1.95 -11.63
C LEU A 52 -8.55 -1.50 -13.09
N THR A 53 -7.68 -0.52 -13.31
CA THR A 53 -7.25 -0.10 -14.65
C THR A 53 -5.77 -0.35 -14.86
N LYS A 54 -5.31 -0.28 -16.12
CA LYS A 54 -3.90 -0.43 -16.48
C LYS A 54 -3.23 0.93 -16.63
N VAL A 55 -2.06 1.08 -16.03
CA VAL A 55 -1.14 2.20 -16.29
C VAL A 55 0.17 1.68 -16.84
N LYS A 56 0.75 2.40 -17.80
CA LYS A 56 2.08 2.10 -18.31
C LYS A 56 3.12 2.84 -17.49
N PHE A 57 4.02 2.10 -16.84
CA PHE A 57 5.13 2.65 -16.09
C PHE A 57 6.38 1.82 -16.38
N ASP A 58 7.52 2.48 -16.64
CA ASP A 58 8.78 1.82 -17.02
C ASP A 58 8.61 0.70 -18.06
N LYS A 59 7.89 1.00 -19.16
CA LYS A 59 7.60 0.08 -20.28
C LYS A 59 6.81 -1.18 -19.90
N LYS A 60 6.25 -1.24 -18.70
CA LYS A 60 5.41 -2.35 -18.21
C LYS A 60 4.01 -1.84 -17.88
N ASP A 61 3.03 -2.73 -18.01
CA ASP A 61 1.66 -2.43 -17.61
C ASP A 61 1.47 -2.90 -16.15
N TYR A 62 0.93 -2.01 -15.32
CA TYR A 62 0.59 -2.26 -13.93
C TYR A 62 -0.90 -2.05 -13.71
N LEU A 63 -1.48 -2.88 -12.84
CA LEU A 63 -2.85 -2.68 -12.37
C LEU A 63 -2.84 -1.68 -11.22
N ILE A 64 -3.70 -0.68 -11.30
CA ILE A 64 -3.93 0.33 -10.26
C ILE A 64 -5.44 0.45 -10.00
N PRO A 65 -5.87 1.01 -8.86
CA PRO A 65 -7.27 1.39 -8.65
C PRO A 65 -7.83 2.14 -9.85
N GLN A 66 -9.04 1.79 -10.30
CA GLN A 66 -9.67 2.51 -11.39
C GLN A 66 -9.86 3.99 -11.04
N ASP A 67 -10.34 4.28 -9.84
CA ASP A 67 -10.35 5.63 -9.25
C ASP A 67 -9.08 5.87 -8.42
N TYR A 68 -7.96 6.03 -9.11
CA TYR A 68 -6.67 6.25 -8.45
C TYR A 68 -6.57 7.63 -7.79
N GLU A 69 -7.21 8.67 -8.33
CA GLU A 69 -7.20 10.02 -7.73
C GLU A 69 -8.00 10.05 -6.42
N GLY A 70 -9.19 9.44 -6.40
CA GLY A 70 -9.97 9.28 -5.18
C GLY A 70 -9.25 8.42 -4.15
N TYR A 71 -8.61 7.33 -4.58
CA TYR A 71 -7.79 6.50 -3.70
C TYR A 71 -6.61 7.28 -3.09
N LEU A 72 -5.85 8.02 -3.90
CA LEU A 72 -4.69 8.79 -3.40
C LEU A 72 -5.14 9.91 -2.46
N SER A 73 -6.24 10.60 -2.78
CA SER A 73 -6.83 11.64 -1.94
C SER A 73 -7.35 11.07 -0.61
N TYR A 74 -8.04 9.93 -0.65
CA TYR A 74 -8.47 9.22 0.56
C TYR A 74 -7.27 8.91 1.46
N ARG A 75 -6.18 8.36 0.88
CA ARG A 75 -5.01 7.91 1.64
C ARG A 75 -4.15 9.04 2.21
N TYR A 76 -3.96 10.11 1.44
CA TYR A 76 -2.90 11.09 1.70
C TYR A 76 -3.40 12.54 1.73
N GLY A 77 -4.68 12.82 1.49
CA GLY A 77 -5.21 14.18 1.40
C GLY A 77 -4.74 14.87 0.11
N ASP A 78 -4.13 16.06 0.23
CA ASP A 78 -3.49 16.75 -0.89
C ASP A 78 -2.19 16.04 -1.32
N TRP A 79 -2.36 14.93 -2.03
CA TRP A 79 -1.29 13.99 -2.36
C TRP A 79 -0.33 14.50 -3.44
N GLU A 80 -0.73 15.52 -4.22
CA GLU A 80 0.12 16.17 -5.22
C GLU A 80 1.21 17.02 -4.56
N THR A 81 0.93 17.56 -3.38
CA THR A 81 1.90 18.31 -2.58
C THR A 81 2.78 17.37 -1.76
N THR A 82 4.06 17.26 -2.13
CA THR A 82 5.01 16.38 -1.41
C THR A 82 5.28 16.87 0.02
N VAL A 83 4.91 16.05 1.02
CA VAL A 83 5.23 16.27 2.43
C VAL A 83 6.54 15.54 2.79
N LYS A 84 7.61 16.30 3.07
CA LYS A 84 8.95 15.72 3.34
C LYS A 84 9.02 14.87 4.62
N GLN A 85 8.22 15.19 5.62
CA GLN A 85 8.17 14.49 6.90
C GLN A 85 6.81 13.82 7.04
N TRP A 86 6.63 12.71 6.31
CA TRP A 86 5.39 11.92 6.34
C TRP A 86 5.68 10.54 6.94
N ASP A 87 4.91 10.15 7.95
CA ASP A 87 5.01 8.90 8.69
C ASP A 87 3.76 8.04 8.45
N PHE A 88 3.94 6.93 7.74
CA PHE A 88 2.84 6.00 7.41
C PHE A 88 2.10 5.41 8.61
N LYS A 89 2.65 5.52 9.83
CA LYS A 89 2.04 5.06 11.07
C LYS A 89 1.20 6.11 11.77
N LYS A 90 1.27 7.37 11.32
CA LYS A 90 0.59 8.51 11.96
C LYS A 90 -0.28 9.27 10.98
N ASP A 91 0.22 9.48 9.76
CA ASP A 91 -0.31 10.44 8.80
C ASP A 91 -1.11 9.78 7.67
N ASP A 92 -1.20 8.45 7.65
CA ASP A 92 -1.98 7.71 6.65
C ASP A 92 -3.44 7.63 7.10
N ASN A 93 -4.34 8.24 6.33
CA ASN A 93 -5.77 8.28 6.65
C ASN A 93 -6.44 6.90 6.65
N ALA A 94 -5.80 5.88 6.07
CA ALA A 94 -6.30 4.51 6.15
C ALA A 94 -6.06 3.85 7.51
N ILE A 95 -5.37 4.48 8.46
CA ILE A 95 -5.12 3.89 9.77
C ILE A 95 -6.45 3.67 10.50
N VAL A 96 -6.70 2.44 10.91
CA VAL A 96 -7.82 2.13 11.78
C VAL A 96 -7.42 2.57 13.18
N HIS A 97 -7.97 3.68 13.64
CA HIS A 97 -7.83 4.11 15.02
C HIS A 97 -8.59 3.13 15.91
N SER A 98 -7.89 2.46 16.83
CA SER A 98 -8.56 1.81 17.96
C SER A 98 -9.27 2.90 18.77
N LYS A 99 -10.60 2.79 18.91
CA LYS A 99 -11.36 3.57 19.88
C LYS A 99 -10.80 3.38 21.29
#